data_AF-K7NF82-F1
#
_entry.id   AF-K7NF82-F1
#
_cell.length_a   1.000
_cell.length_b   1.000
_cell.length_c   1.000
_cell.angle_alpha   90.00
_cell.angle_beta   90.00
_cell.angle_gamma   90.00
#
_symmetry.space_group_name_H-M   'P 1'
#
loop_
_entity.id
_entity.type
_entity.pdbx_description
1 polymer ?
#
loop_
_entity_poly.entity_id
_entity_poly.type
_entity_poly.pdbx_seq_one_letter_code
_entity_poly.pdbx_strand_id
1 'polypeptide(L)' 'ETMRKYPPVPVIARDLKKDLKLVSSDLTVPAGCTVIVGTYKLHRREDTYPNPEYFDPDHFLPERSASRHYYSFIPFGAGP' A
#
# COMPACT_ATOMS: atom_id res chain seq x y z
N GLU A 1 8.27 -4.02 11.07
CA GLU A 1 9.26 -3.21 10.35
C GLU A 1 10.01 -3.92 9.21
N THR A 2 10.60 -5.11 9.39
CA THR A 2 11.30 -5.82 8.30
C THR A 2 10.44 -6.00 7.05
N MET A 3 9.20 -6.49 7.20
CA MET A 3 8.25 -6.65 6.10
C MET A 3 7.75 -5.32 5.50
N ARG A 4 7.89 -4.20 6.24
CA ARG A 4 7.60 -2.86 5.69
C ARG A 4 8.67 -2.49 4.68
N LYS A 5 9.94 -2.57 5.08
CA LYS A 5 11.08 -2.21 4.21
C LYS A 5 11.30 -3.23 3.09
N TYR A 6 11.16 -4.51 3.40
CA TYR A 6 11.43 -5.63 2.49
C TYR A 6 10.19 -6.51 2.38
N PRO A 7 9.09 -6.02 1.76
CA PRO A 7 7.89 -6.82 1.60
C PRO A 7 8.18 -8.00 0.66
N PRO A 8 7.75 -9.22 1.01
CA PRO A 8 7.92 -10.38 0.14
C PRO A 8 7.17 -10.24 -1.19
N VAL A 9 6.07 -9.47 -1.20
CA VAL A 9 5.34 -9.08 -2.41
C VAL A 9 5.48 -7.57 -2.63
N PRO A 10 6.50 -7.08 -3.37
CA PRO A 10 6.75 -5.65 -3.53
C PRO A 10 5.76 -4.96 -4.48
N VAL A 11 5.08 -5.73 -5.34
CA VAL A 11 4.15 -5.26 -6.36
C VAL A 11 3.02 -6.27 -6.53
N ILE A 12 1.78 -5.80 -6.62
CA ILE A 12 0.60 -6.60 -6.96
C ILE A 12 -0.03 -6.03 -8.22
N ALA A 13 -0.31 -6.88 -9.21
CA ALA A 13 -0.93 -6.50 -10.47
C ALA A 13 -2.36 -7.03 -10.58
N ARG A 14 -3.22 -6.26 -11.26
CA ARG A 14 -4.58 -6.67 -11.65
C ARG A 14 -4.86 -6.19 -13.07
N ASP A 15 -5.26 -7.10 -13.94
CA ASP A 15 -5.73 -6.77 -15.29
C ASP A 15 -7.23 -6.47 -15.27
N LEU A 16 -7.59 -5.25 -15.64
CA LEU A 16 -8.98 -4.82 -15.64
C LEU A 16 -9.72 -5.40 -16.85
N LYS A 17 -10.82 -6.12 -16.59
CA LYS A 17 -11.71 -6.64 -17.65
C LYS A 17 -12.87 -5.71 -17.96
N LYS A 18 -13.08 -4.69 -17.14
CA LYS A 18 -14.13 -3.67 -17.25
C LYS A 18 -13.58 -2.34 -16.73
N ASP A 19 -14.18 -1.24 -17.15
CA ASP A 19 -13.89 0.08 -16.61
C ASP A 19 -14.08 0.08 -15.09
N LEU A 20 -13.14 0.69 -14.36
CA LEU A 20 -13.13 0.76 -12.91
C LEU A 20 -13.24 2.23 -12.46
N LYS A 21 -14.40 2.62 -11.94
CA LYS A 21 -14.55 3.88 -11.20
C LYS A 21 -13.86 3.74 -9.84
N LEU A 22 -12.87 4.58 -9.56
CA LEU A 22 -12.20 4.58 -8.26
C LEU A 22 -13.14 5.17 -7.21
N VAL A 23 -13.39 4.46 -6.11
CA VAL A 23 -14.30 4.94 -5.06
C VAL A 23 -13.80 6.21 -4.34
N SER A 24 -12.49 6.47 -4.41
CA SER A 24 -11.84 7.59 -3.75
C SER A 24 -11.75 8.86 -4.60
N SER A 25 -12.20 8.85 -5.86
CA SER A 25 -12.08 10.00 -6.76
C SER A 25 -13.07 9.94 -7.92
N ASP A 26 -13.16 10.99 -8.70
CA ASP A 26 -13.99 10.97 -9.90
C ASP A 26 -13.39 10.28 -11.12
N LEU A 27 -12.25 9.62 -10.96
CA LEU A 27 -11.53 8.97 -12.04
C LEU A 27 -12.07 7.57 -12.36
N THR A 28 -12.11 7.27 -13.66
CA THR A 28 -12.39 5.93 -14.21
C THR A 28 -11.15 5.41 -14.91
N VAL A 29 -10.68 4.23 -14.51
CA VAL A 29 -9.60 3.51 -15.19
C VAL A 29 -10.22 2.62 -16.27
N PRO A 30 -9.81 2.74 -17.55
CA PRO A 30 -10.39 1.95 -18.63
C PRO A 30 -10.15 0.44 -18.52
N ALA A 31 -11.05 -0.35 -19.10
CA ALA A 31 -10.85 -1.77 -19.34
C ALA A 31 -9.58 -2.01 -20.20
N GLY A 32 -8.90 -3.13 -19.95
CA GLY A 32 -7.65 -3.49 -20.63
C GLY A 32 -6.39 -2.89 -19.98
N CYS A 33 -6.52 -1.94 -19.07
CA CYS A 33 -5.38 -1.47 -18.27
C CYS A 33 -4.95 -2.50 -17.22
N THR A 34 -3.64 -2.57 -16.97
CA THR A 34 -3.08 -3.23 -15.79
C THR A 34 -2.92 -2.21 -14.67
N VAL A 35 -3.60 -2.43 -13.55
CA VAL A 35 -3.43 -1.63 -12.33
C VAL A 35 -2.37 -2.27 -11.45
N ILE A 36 -1.45 -1.44 -10.97
CA ILE A 36 -0.33 -1.85 -10.12
C ILE A 36 -0.46 -1.23 -8.74
N VAL A 37 -0.50 -2.07 -7.71
CA VAL A 37 -0.31 -1.66 -6.32
C VAL A 37 1.15 -1.88 -5.94
N GLY A 38 1.89 -0.79 -5.82
CA GLY A 38 3.31 -0.81 -5.44
C GLY A 38 3.49 -0.87 -3.93
N THR A 39 3.32 -2.04 -3.31
CA THR A 39 3.51 -2.26 -1.86
C THR A 39 4.84 -1.71 -1.36
N TYR A 40 5.92 -1.89 -2.12
CA TYR A 40 7.25 -1.35 -1.79
C TYR A 40 7.27 0.18 -1.61
N LYS A 41 6.56 0.90 -2.51
CA LYS A 41 6.44 2.36 -2.46
C LYS A 41 5.46 2.80 -1.38
N LEU A 42 4.33 2.13 -1.28
CA LEU A 42 3.30 2.37 -0.26
C LEU A 42 3.89 2.32 1.16
N HIS A 43 4.71 1.32 1.44
CA HIS A 43 5.37 1.13 2.73
C HIS A 43 6.48 2.16 3.03
N ARG A 44 6.80 3.05 2.09
CA ARG A 44 7.82 4.11 2.21
C ARG A 44 7.24 5.51 2.13
N ARG A 45 5.92 5.65 2.12
CA ARG A 45 5.33 6.99 2.16
C ARG A 45 5.60 7.64 3.51
N GLU A 46 6.22 8.82 3.46
CA GLU A 46 6.62 9.58 4.65
C GLU A 46 5.42 10.09 5.45
N ASP A 47 4.29 10.34 4.77
CA ASP A 47 3.01 10.71 5.41
C ASP A 47 2.41 9.61 6.30
N THR A 48 2.90 8.38 6.14
CA THR A 48 2.42 7.19 6.86
C THR A 48 3.49 6.66 7.82
N TYR A 49 4.76 6.72 7.40
CA TYR A 49 5.93 6.27 8.14
C TYR A 49 6.99 7.39 8.13
N PRO A 50 7.07 8.21 9.19
CA PRO A 50 8.11 9.23 9.30
C PRO A 50 9.51 8.60 9.17
N ASN A 51 10.45 9.28 8.51
CA ASN A 51 11.80 8.74 8.29
C ASN A 51 11.81 7.31 7.67
N PRO A 52 11.08 7.07 6.55
CA PRO A 52 10.77 5.72 6.07
C PRO A 52 12.00 4.91 5.63
N GLU A 53 13.11 5.58 5.36
CA GLU A 53 14.39 4.97 4.98
C GLU A 53 15.17 4.41 6.18
N TYR A 54 14.83 4.79 7.41
CA TYR A 54 15.38 4.17 8.61
C TYR A 54 14.59 2.90 8.97
N PHE A 55 15.24 1.98 9.68
CA PHE A 55 14.57 0.84 10.30
C PHE A 55 14.16 1.26 11.70
N ASP A 56 12.87 1.51 11.89
CA ASP A 56 12.30 1.90 13.19
C ASP A 56 11.15 0.93 13.57
N PRO A 57 11.41 -0.05 14.47
CA PRO A 57 10.37 -0.92 15.00
C PRO A 57 9.21 -0.17 15.64
N ASP A 58 9.46 1.03 16.19
CA ASP A 58 8.46 1.79 16.93
C ASP A 58 7.34 2.31 16.03
N HIS A 59 7.53 2.31 14.70
CA HIS A 59 6.44 2.49 13.74
C HIS A 59 5.23 1.58 14.00
N PHE A 60 5.41 0.47 14.70
CA PHE A 60 4.35 -0.49 15.00
C PHE A 60 3.90 -0.48 16.48
N LEU A 61 4.36 0.48 17.28
CA LEU A 61 3.76 0.73 18.60
C LEU A 61 2.27 1.08 18.46
N PRO A 62 1.40 0.69 19.42
CA PRO A 62 -0.04 0.93 19.35
C PRO A 62 -0.38 2.41 19.09
N GLU A 63 0.30 3.33 19.78
CA GLU A 63 0.02 4.77 19.71
C GLU A 63 0.39 5.37 18.35
N ARG A 64 1.41 4.81 17.68
CA ARG A 64 1.91 5.26 16.36
C ARG A 64 1.19 4.60 15.19
N SER A 65 0.46 3.52 15.43
CA SER A 65 -0.25 2.76 14.41
C SER A 65 -1.77 2.88 14.50
N ALA A 66 -2.32 3.36 15.61
CA ALA A 66 -3.77 3.46 15.84
C ALA A 66 -4.51 4.29 14.78
N SER A 67 -3.94 5.38 14.29
CA SER A 67 -4.54 6.23 13.24
C SER A 67 -4.13 5.82 11.82
N ARG A 68 -3.27 4.81 11.67
CA ARG A 68 -2.76 4.39 10.37
C ARG A 68 -3.88 3.70 9.58
N HIS A 69 -4.06 4.13 8.34
CA HIS A 69 -5.05 3.51 7.45
C HIS A 69 -4.75 2.01 7.28
N TYR A 70 -5.78 1.17 7.29
CA TYR A 70 -5.64 -0.29 7.25
C TYR A 70 -4.78 -0.78 6.06
N TYR A 71 -4.98 -0.20 4.87
CA TYR A 71 -4.20 -0.52 3.67
C TYR A 71 -2.80 0.11 3.61
N SER A 72 -2.32 0.80 4.64
CA SER A 72 -0.96 1.35 4.67
C SER A 72 0.13 0.31 5.02
N PHE A 73 -0.27 -0.90 5.45
CA PHE A 73 0.64 -2.02 5.69
C PHE A 73 0.03 -3.32 5.19
N ILE A 74 0.40 -3.74 3.97
CA ILE A 74 -0.11 -4.93 3.29
C ILE A 74 1.02 -5.79 2.72
N PRO A 75 1.93 -6.30 3.56
CA PRO A 75 3.13 -7.03 3.10
C PRO A 75 2.83 -8.30 2.30
N PHE A 76 1.62 -8.84 2.44
CA PHE A 76 1.13 -10.02 1.73
C PHE A 76 -0.06 -9.71 0.81
N GLY A 77 -0.34 -8.43 0.57
CA GLY A 77 -1.60 -7.99 -0.04
C GLY A 77 -2.76 -7.94 0.96
N ALA A 78 -3.95 -7.69 0.45
CA ALA A 78 -5.19 -7.67 1.22
C ALA A 78 -6.40 -7.89 0.30
N GLY A 79 -7.50 -8.37 0.87
CA GLY A 79 -8.69 -8.76 0.12
C GLY A 79 -8.52 -10.08 -0.66
N PRO A 80 -9.62 -10.60 -1.23
CA PRO A 80 -9.61 -11.76 -2.13
C PRO A 80 -9.06 -11.46 -3.54
#